data_AF-A0A2E7U0Y4-F1
#
_entry.id   AF-A0A2E7U0Y4-F1
#
_cell.length_a   1.000
_cell.length_b   1.000
_cell.length_c   1.000
_cell.angle_alpha   90.00
_cell.angle_beta   90.00
_cell.angle_gamma   90.00
#
_symmetry.space_group_name_H-M   'P 1'
#
loop_
_entity.id
_entity.type
_entity.pdbx_description
1 polymer ?
#
loop_
_entity_poly.entity_id
_entity_poly.type
_entity_poly.pdbx_seq_one_letter_code
_entity_poly.pdbx_strand_id
1 'polypeptide(L)'
;MSKSQFNAANLHMQYVSKDLFVEDHVLQSACDSAGLDTRWRRDPVKTSRAFTRAVKAVELPENHEVRQVKSKDKEVSSKEITFEVLEVSAATGGNENIYTNKCTIKFDRLTNQIYVLHCYTYSSEGRAIERRCRELYKRFTSHNATDIRELALKFLRTQGLMSMPGLYYVAPTESNTRDLVALKDVFSQLSDIYPDHEVAFPDLTDVVWARKSLEADIDSITKALESIDPEKARESTLGNKMEEFNTLRGKIELYASALQFKADDLQDRITDVASKFRKRMLGELELPEAHKPATPAPVIPITSARAEEQTAPSVDDIMSMIGEADDEVGF
;
A
#
# COMPACT_ATOMS: atom_id res chain seq x y z
N MET A 1 25.91 2.24 29.12
CA MET A 1 24.97 3.14 28.41
C MET A 1 23.56 2.64 28.67
N SER A 2 22.67 3.50 29.17
CA SER A 2 21.35 3.11 29.68
C SER A 2 20.31 2.95 28.57
N LYS A 3 19.31 2.09 28.79
CA LYS A 3 18.13 1.85 27.92
C LYS A 3 17.30 3.12 27.59
N SER A 4 17.70 4.30 28.06
CA SER A 4 17.02 5.58 27.79
C SER A 4 17.40 6.24 26.45
N GLN A 5 18.47 5.77 25.78
CA GLN A 5 18.88 6.33 24.47
C GLN A 5 18.25 5.62 23.26
N PHE A 6 17.45 4.57 23.48
CA PHE A 6 16.78 3.83 22.39
C PHE A 6 15.50 4.51 21.87
N ASN A 7 15.13 5.67 22.41
CA ASN A 7 13.89 6.39 22.07
C ASN A 7 14.10 7.64 21.16
N ALA A 8 15.31 7.89 20.66
CA ALA A 8 15.62 9.13 19.93
C ALA A 8 15.54 9.04 18.39
N ALA A 9 15.13 7.91 17.82
CA ALA A 9 14.99 7.74 16.36
C ALA A 9 13.58 7.31 15.90
N ASN A 10 12.56 7.51 16.74
CA ASN A 10 11.21 7.59 16.22
C ASN A 10 11.06 8.95 15.56
N LEU A 11 11.22 8.99 14.23
CA LEU A 11 10.77 10.11 13.40
C LEU A 11 9.33 10.43 13.83
N HIS A 12 9.19 11.51 14.59
CA HIS A 12 7.91 12.15 14.80
C HIS A 12 7.52 12.78 13.46
N MET A 13 6.90 11.98 12.58
CA MET A 13 6.08 12.50 11.49
C MET A 13 4.84 13.17 12.13
N GLN A 14 5.04 14.30 12.80
CA GLN A 14 3.95 15.24 13.05
C GLN A 14 3.78 16.08 11.78
N TYR A 15 3.29 15.43 10.72
CA TYR A 15 2.73 16.20 9.61
C TYR A 15 1.41 16.76 10.10
N VAL A 16 1.36 18.08 10.26
CA VAL A 16 0.11 18.85 10.30
C VAL A 16 -0.48 18.75 8.90
N SER A 17 -1.08 17.60 8.60
CA SER A 17 -1.83 17.39 7.37
C SER A 17 -2.96 18.41 7.40
N LYS A 18 -2.89 19.42 6.53
CA LYS A 18 -4.12 20.03 6.03
C LYS A 18 -5.01 18.86 5.57
N ASP A 19 -6.30 18.93 5.88
CA ASP A 19 -7.33 17.96 5.49
C ASP A 19 -7.46 17.93 3.94
N LEU A 20 -6.40 17.49 3.26
CA LEU A 20 -6.27 17.41 1.82
C LEU A 20 -6.76 16.03 1.40
N PHE A 21 -7.74 16.05 0.52
CA PHE A 21 -8.43 14.87 0.03
C PHE A 21 -8.37 14.86 -1.48
N VAL A 22 -8.11 13.68 -2.06
CA VAL A 22 -8.21 13.43 -3.50
C VAL A 22 -9.42 12.56 -3.77
N GLU A 23 -10.24 12.93 -4.74
CA GLU A 23 -11.39 12.12 -5.13
C GLU A 23 -10.91 10.79 -5.77
N ASP A 24 -11.63 9.68 -5.53
CA ASP A 24 -11.25 8.35 -6.03
C ASP A 24 -10.95 8.35 -7.54
N HIS A 25 -11.76 9.02 -8.35
CA HIS A 25 -11.54 9.09 -9.80
C HIS A 25 -10.21 9.78 -10.19
N VAL A 26 -9.77 10.78 -9.42
CA VAL A 26 -8.48 11.46 -9.64
C VAL A 26 -7.34 10.52 -9.26
N LEU A 27 -7.46 9.79 -8.15
CA LEU A 27 -6.47 8.79 -7.76
C LEU A 27 -6.35 7.66 -8.79
N GLN A 28 -7.49 7.14 -9.28
CA GLN A 28 -7.49 6.10 -10.32
C GLN A 28 -6.89 6.61 -11.63
N SER A 29 -7.24 7.84 -12.05
CA SER A 29 -6.64 8.47 -13.24
C SER A 29 -5.13 8.65 -13.09
N ALA A 30 -4.64 9.03 -11.91
CA ALA A 30 -3.20 9.11 -11.64
C ALA A 30 -2.54 7.73 -11.77
N CYS A 31 -3.15 6.68 -11.19
CA CYS A 31 -2.67 5.30 -11.31
C CYS A 31 -2.64 4.81 -12.77
N ASP A 32 -3.68 5.11 -13.54
CA ASP A 32 -3.77 4.76 -14.96
C ASP A 32 -2.70 5.45 -15.79
N SER A 33 -2.54 6.76 -15.61
CA SER A 33 -1.54 7.56 -16.34
C SER A 33 -0.10 7.12 -16.05
N ALA A 34 0.17 6.67 -14.82
CA ALA A 34 1.46 6.15 -14.40
C ALA A 34 1.70 4.69 -14.83
N GLY A 35 0.69 4.01 -15.38
CA GLY A 35 0.78 2.59 -15.73
C GLY A 35 0.89 1.66 -14.50
N LEU A 36 0.36 2.09 -13.35
CA LEU A 36 0.41 1.30 -12.13
C LEU A 36 -0.48 0.06 -12.25
N ASP A 37 0.10 -1.11 -12.01
CA ASP A 37 -0.60 -2.39 -12.05
C ASP A 37 -1.83 -2.39 -11.11
N THR A 38 -2.96 -2.88 -11.63
CA THR A 38 -4.23 -2.97 -10.89
C THR A 38 -4.12 -3.69 -9.55
N ARG A 39 -3.18 -4.63 -9.39
CA ARG A 39 -2.94 -5.33 -8.12
C ARG A 39 -2.45 -4.41 -7.01
N TRP A 40 -1.78 -3.30 -7.35
CA TRP A 40 -1.27 -2.32 -6.40
C TRP A 40 -2.25 -1.19 -6.11
N ARG A 41 -3.26 -1.04 -6.98
CA ARG A 41 -4.32 -0.05 -6.77
C ARG A 41 -5.12 -0.38 -5.54
N ARG A 42 -5.76 0.66 -5.02
CA ARG A 42 -6.73 0.53 -3.94
C ARG A 42 -8.05 0.05 -4.52
N ASP A 43 -8.74 -0.78 -3.75
CA ASP A 43 -10.11 -1.15 -4.11
C ASP A 43 -10.98 0.12 -4.16
N PRO A 44 -11.85 0.23 -5.19
CA PRO A 44 -12.72 1.39 -5.31
C PRO A 44 -13.60 1.51 -4.07
N VAL A 45 -13.81 2.75 -3.63
CA VAL A 45 -14.62 3.01 -2.44
C VAL A 45 -16.06 2.56 -2.71
N LYS A 46 -16.60 1.68 -1.85
CA LYS A 46 -18.02 1.30 -1.92
C LYS A 46 -18.89 2.51 -1.55
N THR A 47 -19.37 3.22 -2.56
CA THR A 47 -20.16 4.45 -2.45
C THR A 47 -21.37 4.30 -1.53
N SER A 48 -22.07 3.17 -1.58
CA SER A 48 -23.18 2.82 -0.68
C SER A 48 -22.80 2.78 0.80
N ARG A 49 -21.61 2.23 1.11
CA ARG A 49 -21.07 2.17 2.47
C ARG A 49 -20.59 3.55 2.93
N ALA A 50 -19.95 4.32 2.05
CA ALA A 50 -19.54 5.69 2.30
C ALA A 50 -20.76 6.58 2.62
N PHE A 51 -21.84 6.47 1.83
CA PHE A 51 -23.10 7.17 2.09
C PHE A 51 -23.71 6.80 3.44
N THR A 52 -23.84 5.50 3.74
CA THR A 52 -24.38 5.04 5.03
C THR A 52 -23.56 5.60 6.21
N ARG A 53 -22.23 5.64 6.07
CA ARG A 53 -21.34 6.22 7.08
C ARG A 53 -21.49 7.74 7.18
N ALA A 54 -21.66 8.43 6.05
CA ALA A 54 -21.88 9.87 5.99
C ALA A 54 -23.14 10.27 6.77
N VAL A 55 -24.29 9.65 6.45
CA VAL A 55 -25.56 9.98 7.11
C VAL A 55 -25.49 9.72 8.61
N LYS A 56 -24.89 8.60 9.04
CA LYS A 56 -24.74 8.26 10.47
C LYS A 56 -23.75 9.13 11.24
N ALA A 57 -22.84 9.79 10.54
CA ALA A 57 -21.84 10.68 11.13
C ALA A 57 -22.29 12.15 11.14
N VAL A 58 -23.47 12.47 10.59
CA VAL A 58 -24.03 13.81 10.71
C VAL A 58 -24.39 14.08 12.17
N GLU A 59 -23.85 15.16 12.71
CA GLU A 59 -24.26 15.68 14.01
C GLU A 59 -25.68 16.21 13.89
N LEU A 60 -26.60 15.60 14.64
CA LEU A 60 -28.00 15.98 14.66
C LEU A 60 -28.31 16.87 15.86
N PRO A 61 -29.33 17.74 15.78
CA PRO A 61 -29.81 18.49 16.94
C PRO A 61 -30.29 17.56 18.06
N GLU A 62 -30.39 18.09 19.27
CA GLU A 62 -31.02 17.37 20.38
C GLU A 62 -32.43 16.91 19.96
N ASN A 63 -32.81 15.69 20.38
CA ASN A 63 -34.08 15.04 20.05
C ASN A 63 -34.26 14.62 18.57
N HIS A 64 -33.19 14.52 17.79
CA HIS A 64 -33.27 13.97 16.43
C HIS A 64 -32.60 12.60 16.32
N GLU A 65 -33.17 11.72 15.49
CA GLU A 65 -32.60 10.41 15.17
C GLU A 65 -32.56 10.15 13.66
N VAL A 66 -31.54 9.40 13.22
CA VAL A 66 -31.47 8.87 11.84
C VAL A 66 -32.00 7.44 11.83
N ARG A 67 -32.96 7.15 10.96
CA ARG A 67 -33.48 5.80 10.72
C ARG A 67 -33.29 5.40 9.26
N GLN A 68 -32.75 4.20 9.04
CA GLN A 68 -32.70 3.63 7.69
C GLN A 68 -34.06 3.01 7.33
N VAL A 69 -34.64 3.45 6.22
CA VAL A 69 -35.90 2.89 5.72
C VAL A 69 -35.60 1.77 4.75
N LYS A 70 -36.09 0.57 5.05
CA LYS A 70 -36.02 -0.56 4.13
C LYS A 70 -37.28 -0.57 3.28
N SER A 71 -37.12 -0.41 1.96
CA SER A 71 -38.24 -0.63 1.05
C SER A 71 -38.68 -2.10 1.12
N LYS A 72 -39.99 -2.34 1.14
CA LYS A 72 -40.56 -3.70 1.00
C LYS A 72 -40.33 -4.23 -0.41
N ASP A 73 -40.19 -3.33 -1.38
CA ASP A 73 -39.86 -3.68 -2.75
C ASP A 73 -38.34 -3.92 -2.88
N LYS A 74 -37.99 -5.17 -3.22
CA LYS A 74 -36.60 -5.59 -3.41
C LYS A 74 -35.94 -4.86 -4.57
N GLU A 75 -36.69 -4.48 -5.59
CA GLU A 75 -36.15 -3.76 -6.75
C GLU A 75 -35.79 -2.32 -6.38
N VAL A 76 -36.60 -1.67 -5.57
CA VAL A 76 -36.29 -0.33 -5.05
C VAL A 76 -35.10 -0.39 -4.08
N SER A 77 -35.06 -1.39 -3.20
CA SER A 77 -33.97 -1.58 -2.23
C SER A 77 -32.61 -1.89 -2.87
N SER A 78 -32.60 -2.50 -4.06
CA SER A 78 -31.36 -2.76 -4.81
C SER A 78 -30.83 -1.51 -5.52
N LYS A 79 -31.71 -0.55 -5.86
CA LYS A 79 -31.40 0.69 -6.58
C LYS A 79 -31.15 1.88 -5.65
N GLU A 80 -31.87 2.01 -4.54
CA GLU A 80 -31.74 3.16 -3.63
C GLU A 80 -31.43 2.75 -2.18
N ILE A 81 -30.79 3.66 -1.45
CA ILE A 81 -30.69 3.63 0.02
C ILE A 81 -31.37 4.87 0.56
N THR A 82 -32.32 4.67 1.48
CA THR A 82 -33.12 5.77 2.04
C THR A 82 -32.95 5.85 3.55
N PHE A 83 -32.70 7.06 4.02
CA PHE A 83 -32.66 7.42 5.43
C PHE A 83 -33.67 8.52 5.72
N GLU A 84 -34.32 8.42 6.86
CA GLU A 84 -35.20 9.45 7.40
C GLU A 84 -34.55 10.05 8.65
N VAL A 85 -34.63 11.37 8.76
CA VAL A 85 -34.28 12.12 9.95
C VAL A 85 -35.57 12.45 10.68
N LEU A 86 -35.74 11.88 11.86
CA LEU A 86 -36.94 11.98 12.65
C LEU A 86 -36.68 12.90 13.85
N GLU A 87 -37.55 13.86 14.09
CA GLU A 87 -37.63 14.57 15.36
C GLU A 87 -38.46 13.73 16.33
N VAL A 88 -37.93 13.54 17.53
CA VAL A 88 -38.54 12.77 18.61
C VAL A 88 -39.11 13.75 19.61
N SER A 89 -40.43 13.73 19.79
CA SER A 89 -41.12 14.55 20.79
C SER A 89 -41.89 13.67 21.76
N ALA A 90 -41.91 14.03 23.04
CA ALA A 90 -42.71 13.31 24.03
C ALA A 90 -44.20 13.65 23.82
N ALA A 91 -45.07 12.64 23.80
CA ALA A 91 -46.52 12.86 23.72
C ALA A 91 -47.03 13.57 24.98
N THR A 92 -47.90 14.57 24.82
CA THR A 92 -48.54 15.28 25.93
C THR A 92 -49.45 14.32 26.70
N GLY A 93 -48.93 13.71 27.77
CA GLY A 93 -49.69 12.83 28.67
C GLY A 93 -49.44 11.32 28.49
N GLY A 94 -48.37 10.89 27.82
CA GLY A 94 -48.03 9.47 27.68
C GLY A 94 -46.53 9.19 27.65
N ASN A 95 -46.16 7.92 27.88
CA ASN A 95 -44.78 7.41 27.74
C ASN A 95 -44.39 7.12 26.28
N GLU A 96 -45.19 7.58 25.30
CA GLU A 96 -44.97 7.31 23.88
C GLU A 96 -44.23 8.48 23.22
N ASN A 97 -43.20 8.15 22.43
CA ASN A 97 -42.50 9.10 21.59
C ASN A 97 -43.25 9.29 20.27
N ILE A 98 -43.51 10.53 19.89
CA ILE A 98 -44.04 10.93 18.58
C ILE A 98 -42.84 11.23 17.68
N TYR A 99 -42.77 10.52 16.54
CA TYR A 99 -41.72 10.70 15.55
C TYR A 99 -42.26 11.52 14.37
N THR A 100 -41.67 12.68 14.12
CA THR A 100 -42.01 13.54 12.99
C THR A 100 -40.87 13.51 11.98
N ASN A 101 -41.12 13.03 10.76
CA ASN A 101 -40.10 13.03 9.71
C ASN A 101 -39.82 14.47 9.26
N LYS A 102 -38.57 14.91 9.43
CA LYS A 102 -38.08 16.23 9.02
C LYS A 102 -37.45 16.23 7.64
N CYS A 103 -36.78 15.13 7.28
CA CYS A 103 -35.97 15.06 6.07
C CYS A 103 -35.78 13.61 5.63
N THR A 104 -35.93 13.34 4.33
CA THR A 104 -35.56 12.05 3.73
C THR A 104 -34.34 12.22 2.82
N ILE A 105 -33.26 11.51 3.15
CA ILE A 105 -32.01 11.49 2.36
C ILE A 105 -31.95 10.19 1.59
N LYS A 106 -31.86 10.28 0.27
CA LYS A 106 -31.75 9.14 -0.63
C LYS A 106 -30.39 9.09 -1.32
N PHE A 107 -29.93 7.88 -1.58
CA PHE A 107 -28.75 7.60 -2.38
C PHE A 107 -29.11 6.62 -3.49
N ASP A 108 -28.93 7.05 -4.73
CA ASP A 108 -29.09 6.20 -5.90
C ASP A 108 -27.77 5.47 -6.18
N ARG A 109 -27.84 4.15 -6.16
CA ARG A 109 -26.69 3.27 -6.38
C ARG A 109 -26.26 3.19 -7.83
N LEU A 110 -27.14 3.51 -8.78
CA LEU A 110 -26.85 3.48 -10.22
C LEU A 110 -26.08 4.74 -10.63
N THR A 111 -26.56 5.90 -10.19
CA THR A 111 -25.94 7.19 -10.54
C THR A 111 -24.89 7.64 -9.54
N ASN A 112 -24.76 6.97 -8.39
CA ASN A 112 -23.94 7.39 -7.24
C ASN A 112 -24.28 8.82 -6.76
N GLN A 113 -25.50 9.29 -6.99
CA GLN A 113 -25.94 10.61 -6.59
C GLN A 113 -26.72 10.56 -5.27
N ILE A 114 -26.46 11.56 -4.43
CA ILE A 114 -27.26 11.83 -3.23
C ILE A 114 -28.36 12.81 -3.62
N TYR A 115 -29.59 12.43 -3.34
CA TYR A 115 -30.78 13.26 -3.48
C TYR A 115 -31.40 13.47 -2.11
N VAL A 116 -31.82 14.69 -1.81
CA VAL A 116 -32.63 14.95 -0.62
C VAL A 116 -34.06 15.19 -1.08
N LEU A 117 -34.95 14.31 -0.64
CA LEU A 117 -36.37 14.34 -0.96
C LEU A 117 -37.14 14.71 0.31
N HIS A 118 -38.16 15.55 0.17
CA HIS A 118 -39.04 15.91 1.28
C HIS A 118 -38.31 16.41 2.55
N CYS A 119 -37.58 17.51 2.42
CA CYS A 119 -37.32 18.36 3.58
C CYS A 119 -38.62 19.13 3.85
N TYR A 120 -39.55 18.56 4.65
CA TYR A 120 -40.91 19.09 4.81
C TYR A 120 -40.99 20.41 5.57
N THR A 121 -39.85 20.99 5.91
CA THR A 121 -39.72 22.44 6.02
C THR A 121 -38.46 22.83 5.27
N TYR A 122 -38.50 23.91 4.49
CA TYR A 122 -37.30 24.66 4.08
C TYR A 122 -36.57 25.27 5.29
N SER A 123 -36.63 24.61 6.46
CA SER A 123 -35.91 25.01 7.64
C SER A 123 -34.42 25.04 7.31
N SER A 124 -33.74 26.00 7.91
CA SER A 124 -32.28 26.10 7.85
C SER A 124 -31.60 24.80 8.30
N GLU A 125 -32.24 24.05 9.19
CA GLU A 125 -31.72 22.82 9.80
C GLU A 125 -31.64 21.66 8.81
N GLY A 126 -32.70 21.36 8.08
CA GLY A 126 -32.68 20.26 7.12
C GLY A 126 -31.67 20.48 5.98
N ARG A 127 -31.53 21.73 5.53
CA ARG A 127 -30.47 22.13 4.57
C ARG A 127 -29.07 22.02 5.17
N ALA A 128 -28.89 22.31 6.45
CA ALA A 128 -27.61 22.14 7.13
C ALA A 128 -27.23 20.65 7.23
N ILE A 129 -28.18 19.79 7.58
CA ILE A 129 -28.01 18.32 7.63
C ILE A 129 -27.65 17.78 6.24
N GLU A 130 -28.37 18.19 5.19
CA GLU A 130 -28.04 17.80 3.82
C GLU A 130 -26.61 18.20 3.44
N ARG A 131 -26.26 19.48 3.63
CA ARG A 131 -24.95 20.01 3.28
C ARG A 131 -23.86 19.21 4.01
N ARG A 132 -24.06 18.99 5.31
CA ARG A 132 -23.11 18.24 6.13
C ARG A 132 -22.98 16.78 5.69
N CYS A 133 -24.09 16.14 5.33
CA CYS A 133 -24.07 14.78 4.77
C CYS A 133 -23.28 14.72 3.46
N ARG A 134 -23.47 15.69 2.55
CA ARG A 134 -22.73 15.77 1.27
C ARG A 134 -21.23 15.98 1.51
N GLU A 135 -20.85 16.86 2.43
CA GLU A 135 -19.45 17.07 2.83
C GLU A 135 -18.81 15.79 3.37
N LEU A 136 -19.49 15.11 4.30
CA LEU A 136 -19.02 13.86 4.88
C LEU A 136 -18.96 12.74 3.85
N TYR A 137 -19.93 12.67 2.94
CA TYR A 137 -19.92 11.72 1.83
C TYR A 137 -18.70 11.94 0.94
N LYS A 138 -18.49 13.19 0.49
CA LYS A 138 -17.30 13.56 -0.29
C LYS A 138 -16.02 13.17 0.45
N ARG A 139 -15.94 13.42 1.75
CA ARG A 139 -14.79 13.01 2.58
C ARG A 139 -14.61 11.49 2.62
N PHE A 140 -15.69 10.72 2.74
CA PHE A 140 -15.63 9.25 2.81
C PHE A 140 -15.44 8.57 1.46
N THR A 141 -15.67 9.26 0.34
CA THR A 141 -15.34 8.81 -1.02
C THR A 141 -14.01 9.33 -1.54
N SER A 142 -13.32 10.16 -0.75
CA SER A 142 -12.01 10.68 -1.10
C SER A 142 -10.92 9.96 -0.30
N HIS A 143 -9.68 10.09 -0.76
CA HIS A 143 -8.48 9.52 -0.16
C HIS A 143 -7.66 10.62 0.48
N ASN A 144 -7.12 10.36 1.66
CA ASN A 144 -6.15 11.23 2.32
C ASN A 144 -4.71 10.75 2.06
N ALA A 145 -3.73 11.47 2.61
CA ALA A 145 -2.32 11.11 2.55
C ALA A 145 -2.01 9.69 3.06
N THR A 146 -2.71 9.23 4.11
CA THR A 146 -2.56 7.87 4.65
C THR A 146 -3.05 6.83 3.66
N ASP A 147 -4.16 7.10 2.98
CA ASP A 147 -4.73 6.23 1.98
C ASP A 147 -3.82 6.06 0.76
N ILE A 148 -3.17 7.15 0.33
CA ILE A 148 -2.16 7.16 -0.73
C ILE A 148 -0.91 6.40 -0.28
N ARG A 149 -0.45 6.61 0.97
CA ARG A 149 0.69 5.87 1.56
C ARG A 149 0.45 4.36 1.58
N GLU A 150 -0.77 3.92 1.84
CA GLU A 150 -1.09 2.48 1.83
C GLU A 150 -0.91 1.83 0.45
N LEU A 151 -0.91 2.58 -0.67
CA LEU A 151 -0.53 2.04 -1.98
C LEU A 151 0.94 1.59 -1.99
N ALA A 152 1.85 2.46 -1.53
CA ALA A 152 3.26 2.11 -1.38
C ALA A 152 3.43 0.97 -0.39
N LEU A 153 2.77 1.03 0.78
CA LEU A 153 2.91 -0.02 1.78
C LEU A 153 2.37 -1.37 1.28
N LYS A 154 1.30 -1.40 0.48
CA LYS A 154 0.79 -2.61 -0.14
C LYS A 154 1.85 -3.21 -1.08
N PHE A 155 2.46 -2.40 -1.93
CA PHE A 155 3.55 -2.82 -2.81
C PHE A 155 4.74 -3.35 -1.99
N LEU A 156 5.22 -2.57 -1.03
CA LEU A 156 6.39 -2.89 -0.21
C LEU A 156 6.18 -4.08 0.73
N ARG A 157 4.96 -4.33 1.24
CA ARG A 157 4.65 -5.55 2.01
C ARG A 157 4.68 -6.81 1.14
N THR A 158 4.43 -6.67 -0.17
CA THR A 158 4.29 -7.82 -1.07
C THR A 158 5.59 -8.12 -1.81
N GLN A 159 6.28 -7.08 -2.28
CA GLN A 159 7.53 -7.20 -3.05
C GLN A 159 8.77 -6.88 -2.23
N GLY A 160 8.57 -6.16 -1.12
CA GLY A 160 9.67 -5.71 -0.28
C GLY A 160 10.02 -6.73 0.78
N LEU A 161 11.32 -6.98 0.95
CA LEU A 161 11.87 -7.53 2.18
C LEU A 161 12.08 -6.36 3.14
N MET A 162 11.34 -6.38 4.26
CA MET A 162 11.52 -5.40 5.32
C MET A 162 12.90 -5.61 5.94
N SER A 163 13.75 -4.61 5.82
CA SER A 163 15.15 -4.72 6.24
C SER A 163 15.39 -4.07 7.60
N MET A 164 14.71 -2.94 7.85
CA MET A 164 14.70 -2.13 9.08
C MET A 164 13.33 -1.42 9.23
N PRO A 165 12.98 -0.85 10.40
CA PRO A 165 11.77 -0.04 10.54
C PRO A 165 11.76 1.11 9.52
N GLY A 166 10.88 1.02 8.51
CA GLY A 166 10.73 2.05 7.49
C GLY A 166 11.63 1.93 6.26
N LEU A 167 12.60 1.00 6.23
CA LEU A 167 13.41 0.72 5.04
C LEU A 167 13.00 -0.61 4.41
N TYR A 168 12.58 -0.54 3.15
CA TYR A 168 12.14 -1.69 2.38
C TYR A 168 13.11 -1.92 1.22
N TYR A 169 13.63 -3.13 1.13
CA TYR A 169 14.35 -3.56 -0.06
C TYR A 169 13.39 -4.20 -1.04
N VAL A 170 13.41 -3.78 -2.29
CA VAL A 170 12.62 -4.38 -3.37
C VAL A 170 13.59 -4.95 -4.39
N ALA A 171 13.49 -6.24 -4.69
CA ALA A 171 14.35 -6.87 -5.68
C ALA A 171 14.17 -6.21 -7.06
N PRO A 172 15.27 -5.88 -7.77
CA PRO A 172 15.24 -5.17 -9.05
C PRO A 172 14.84 -6.09 -10.21
N THR A 173 13.64 -6.67 -10.12
CA THR A 173 13.02 -7.36 -11.25
C THR A 173 12.39 -6.32 -12.18
N GLU A 174 12.28 -6.62 -13.48
CA GLU A 174 11.68 -5.72 -14.46
C GLU A 174 10.27 -5.25 -14.03
N SER A 175 9.44 -6.18 -13.52
CA SER A 175 8.12 -5.86 -12.97
C SER A 175 8.19 -4.91 -11.77
N ASN A 176 9.12 -5.14 -10.83
CA ASN A 176 9.23 -4.31 -9.63
C ASN A 176 9.76 -2.92 -9.95
N THR A 177 10.73 -2.82 -10.85
CA THR A 177 11.27 -1.52 -11.30
C THR A 177 10.19 -0.71 -12.00
N ARG A 178 9.42 -1.33 -12.90
CA ARG A 178 8.29 -0.67 -13.57
C ARG A 178 7.26 -0.17 -12.56
N ASP A 179 6.82 -1.04 -11.64
CA ASP A 179 5.79 -0.70 -10.66
C ASP A 179 6.27 0.36 -9.64
N LEU A 180 7.56 0.36 -9.28
CA LEU A 180 8.17 1.40 -8.44
C LEU A 180 8.21 2.77 -9.13
N VAL A 181 8.56 2.81 -10.42
CA VAL A 181 8.53 4.04 -11.22
C VAL A 181 7.10 4.56 -11.31
N ALA A 182 6.13 3.69 -11.60
CA ALA A 182 4.72 4.05 -11.64
C ALA A 182 4.23 4.63 -10.29
N LEU A 183 4.58 4.00 -9.16
CA LEU A 183 4.24 4.52 -7.83
C LEU A 183 4.85 5.90 -7.57
N LYS A 184 6.11 6.12 -7.96
CA LYS A 184 6.77 7.41 -7.85
C LYS A 184 6.03 8.48 -8.67
N ASP A 185 5.62 8.15 -9.88
CA ASP A 185 4.88 9.08 -10.74
C ASP A 185 3.50 9.43 -10.16
N VAL A 186 2.77 8.45 -9.61
CA VAL A 186 1.51 8.70 -8.88
C VAL A 186 1.74 9.68 -7.73
N PHE A 187 2.77 9.48 -6.91
CA PHE A 187 3.05 10.36 -5.79
C PHE A 187 3.49 11.75 -6.24
N SER A 188 4.25 11.86 -7.34
CA SER A 188 4.62 13.15 -7.92
C SER A 188 3.39 13.94 -8.38
N GLN A 189 2.42 13.27 -9.02
CA GLN A 189 1.16 13.88 -9.45
C GLN A 189 0.27 14.30 -8.28
N LEU A 190 0.37 13.62 -7.14
CA LEU A 190 -0.42 13.87 -5.92
C LEU A 190 0.38 14.58 -4.83
N SER A 191 1.49 15.23 -5.21
CA SER A 191 2.41 15.91 -4.28
C SER A 191 1.72 16.95 -3.41
N ASP A 192 0.69 17.63 -3.89
CA ASP A 192 -0.07 18.58 -3.06
C ASP A 192 -0.71 17.91 -1.83
N ILE A 193 -1.12 16.64 -1.93
CA ILE A 193 -1.73 15.86 -0.84
C ILE A 193 -0.70 15.05 -0.07
N TYR A 194 0.38 14.65 -0.75
CA TYR A 194 1.48 13.87 -0.20
C TYR A 194 2.81 14.62 -0.40
N PRO A 195 3.02 15.74 0.32
CA PRO A 195 4.07 16.71 -0.02
C PRO A 195 5.49 16.20 0.17
N ASP A 196 5.69 15.16 0.97
CA ASP A 196 7.03 14.74 1.35
C ASP A 196 7.13 13.23 1.46
N HIS A 197 7.51 12.62 0.35
CA HIS A 197 8.34 11.43 0.40
C HIS A 197 9.23 11.45 -0.82
N GLU A 198 10.49 11.85 -0.59
CA GLU A 198 11.54 11.31 -1.42
C GLU A 198 11.46 9.79 -1.25
N VAL A 199 11.07 9.09 -2.33
CA VAL A 199 11.54 7.72 -2.54
C VAL A 199 13.04 7.88 -2.77
N ALA A 200 13.77 8.05 -1.66
CA ALA A 200 15.21 8.22 -1.67
C ALA A 200 15.79 6.86 -2.08
N PHE A 201 16.47 6.85 -3.22
CA PHE A 201 17.43 5.79 -3.47
C PHE A 201 18.49 5.90 -2.39
N PRO A 202 18.88 4.77 -1.78
CA PRO A 202 19.75 4.79 -0.61
C PRO A 202 21.00 5.60 -0.91
N ASP A 203 21.27 6.60 -0.06
CA ASP A 203 22.47 7.41 -0.17
C ASP A 203 23.66 6.68 0.49
N LEU A 204 24.86 7.26 0.41
CA LEU A 204 26.06 6.70 1.06
C LEU A 204 25.86 6.49 2.57
N THR A 205 24.98 7.27 3.21
CA THR A 205 24.67 7.16 4.64
C THR A 205 23.90 5.86 4.91
N ASP A 206 22.93 5.52 4.07
CA ASP A 206 22.15 4.29 4.16
C ASP A 206 23.02 3.04 3.96
N VAL A 207 24.01 3.10 3.06
CA VAL A 207 24.99 2.01 2.87
C VAL A 207 25.80 1.77 4.15
N VAL A 208 26.27 2.84 4.80
CA VAL A 208 27.04 2.75 6.05
C VAL A 208 26.19 2.17 7.19
N TRP A 209 24.93 2.61 7.30
CA TRP A 209 24.01 2.09 8.31
C TRP A 209 23.67 0.61 8.10
N ALA A 210 23.37 0.20 6.88
CA ALA A 210 23.06 -1.18 6.56
C ALA A 210 24.25 -2.11 6.85
N ARG A 211 25.47 -1.71 6.46
CA ARG A 211 26.69 -2.46 6.77
C ARG A 211 26.88 -2.62 8.28
N LYS A 212 26.76 -1.54 9.05
CA LYS A 212 26.91 -1.57 10.50
C LYS A 212 25.85 -2.46 11.18
N SER A 213 24.61 -2.45 10.67
CA SER A 213 23.56 -3.34 11.17
C SER A 213 23.87 -4.81 10.89
N LEU A 214 24.36 -5.13 9.69
CA LEU A 214 24.78 -6.50 9.35
C LEU A 214 25.94 -6.98 10.23
N GLU A 215 26.93 -6.12 10.47
CA GLU A 215 28.04 -6.43 11.37
C GLU A 215 27.55 -6.74 12.79
N ALA A 216 26.60 -5.95 13.31
CA ALA A 216 26.00 -6.18 14.62
C ALA A 216 25.20 -7.50 14.68
N ASP A 217 24.48 -7.85 13.61
CA ASP A 217 23.74 -9.11 13.52
C ASP A 217 24.70 -10.32 13.50
N ILE A 218 25.80 -10.24 12.73
CA ILE A 218 26.86 -11.28 12.71
C ILE A 218 27.47 -11.44 14.11
N ASP A 219 27.80 -10.34 14.78
CA ASP A 219 28.38 -10.37 16.12
C ASP A 219 27.42 -10.96 17.16
N SER A 220 26.12 -10.64 17.04
CA SER A 220 25.07 -11.16 17.91
C SER A 220 24.91 -12.67 17.76
N ILE A 221 24.83 -13.17 16.51
CA ILE A 221 24.76 -14.60 16.23
C ILE A 221 26.03 -15.31 16.70
N THR A 222 27.21 -14.74 16.46
CA THR A 222 28.50 -15.30 16.91
C THR A 222 28.50 -15.52 18.42
N LYS A 223 28.13 -14.50 19.21
CA LYS A 223 28.04 -14.60 20.67
C LYS A 223 27.00 -15.62 21.13
N ALA A 224 25.84 -15.66 20.47
CA ALA A 224 24.79 -16.62 20.81
C ALA A 224 25.29 -18.06 20.63
N LEU A 225 26.06 -18.33 19.58
CA LEU A 225 26.60 -19.66 19.29
C LEU A 225 27.76 -20.03 20.21
N GLU A 226 28.61 -19.07 20.56
CA GLU A 226 29.68 -19.27 21.53
C GLU A 226 29.14 -19.75 22.88
N SER A 227 27.94 -19.25 23.26
CA SER A 227 27.25 -19.61 24.50
C SER A 227 26.59 -20.99 24.51
N ILE A 228 26.51 -21.68 23.37
CA ILE A 228 25.91 -23.02 23.29
C ILE A 228 26.92 -24.06 23.82
N ASP A 229 26.47 -24.84 24.78
CA ASP A 229 27.19 -26.00 25.31
C ASP A 229 26.96 -27.22 24.39
N PRO A 230 27.99 -27.75 23.71
CA PRO A 230 27.85 -28.88 22.77
C PRO A 230 27.25 -30.13 23.41
N GLU A 231 27.53 -30.36 24.70
CA GLU A 231 27.08 -31.55 25.41
C GLU A 231 25.61 -31.47 25.85
N LYS A 232 25.03 -30.27 25.84
CA LYS A 232 23.66 -30.02 26.32
C LYS A 232 22.71 -29.50 25.23
N ALA A 233 23.20 -29.28 24.02
CA ALA A 233 22.39 -28.72 22.95
C ALA A 233 21.42 -29.75 22.36
N ARG A 234 20.15 -29.37 22.22
CA ARG A 234 19.15 -30.18 21.51
C ARG A 234 19.29 -29.95 20.01
N GLU A 235 19.07 -30.99 19.21
CA GLU A 235 19.13 -30.94 17.74
C GLU A 235 18.23 -29.85 17.13
N SER A 236 17.03 -29.64 17.67
CA SER A 236 16.14 -28.56 17.23
C SER A 236 16.71 -27.16 17.48
N THR A 237 17.45 -26.95 18.57
CA THR A 237 18.14 -25.69 18.84
C THR A 237 19.24 -25.44 17.82
N LEU A 238 19.95 -26.49 17.40
CA LEU A 238 20.99 -26.42 16.37
C LEU A 238 20.40 -26.11 15.00
N GLY A 239 19.30 -26.78 14.63
CA GLY A 239 18.57 -26.54 13.39
C GLY A 239 18.11 -25.09 13.26
N ASN A 240 17.45 -24.55 14.29
CA ASN A 240 16.98 -23.16 14.30
C ASN A 240 18.13 -22.15 14.17
N LYS A 241 19.28 -22.41 14.81
CA LYS A 241 20.45 -21.54 14.70
C LYS A 241 21.12 -21.61 13.34
N MET A 242 21.09 -22.78 12.70
CA MET A 242 21.55 -22.94 11.32
C MET A 242 20.64 -22.22 10.32
N GLU A 243 19.33 -22.19 10.58
CA GLU A 243 18.37 -21.43 9.80
C GLU A 243 18.56 -19.90 9.97
N GLU A 244 18.84 -19.43 11.19
CA GLU A 244 19.22 -18.03 11.45
C GLU A 244 20.44 -17.60 10.63
N PHE A 245 21.45 -18.47 10.47
CA PHE A 245 22.61 -18.20 9.60
C PHE A 245 22.23 -18.05 8.14
N ASN A 246 21.45 -18.98 7.60
CA ASN A 246 21.02 -18.93 6.20
C ASN A 246 20.20 -17.67 5.94
N THR A 247 19.36 -17.28 6.90
CA THR A 247 18.59 -16.04 6.87
C THR A 247 19.50 -14.81 6.84
N LEU A 248 20.52 -14.76 7.72
CA LEU A 248 21.45 -13.64 7.76
C LEU A 248 22.35 -13.59 6.52
N ARG A 249 22.77 -14.74 5.97
CA ARG A 249 23.48 -14.80 4.68
C ARG A 249 22.62 -14.23 3.55
N GLY A 250 21.36 -14.66 3.47
CA GLY A 250 20.41 -14.09 2.51
C GLY A 250 20.25 -12.58 2.68
N LYS A 251 20.20 -12.07 3.92
CA LYS A 251 20.16 -10.63 4.23
C LYS A 251 21.42 -9.90 3.74
N ILE A 252 22.62 -10.46 3.92
CA ILE A 252 23.88 -9.87 3.42
C ILE A 252 23.88 -9.79 1.89
N GLU A 253 23.51 -10.87 1.20
CA GLU A 253 23.41 -10.89 -0.28
C GLU A 253 22.41 -9.86 -0.78
N LEU A 254 21.26 -9.77 -0.10
CA LEU A 254 20.21 -8.80 -0.38
C LEU A 254 20.75 -7.39 -0.32
N TYR A 255 21.40 -7.01 0.78
CA TYR A 255 21.94 -5.67 0.96
C TYR A 255 23.08 -5.36 0.00
N ALA A 256 24.00 -6.31 -0.24
CA ALA A 256 25.10 -6.13 -1.17
C ALA A 256 24.57 -5.80 -2.58
N SER A 257 23.53 -6.52 -3.02
CA SER A 257 22.83 -6.27 -4.28
C SER A 257 22.07 -4.93 -4.28
N ALA A 258 21.30 -4.68 -3.21
CA ALA A 258 20.44 -3.51 -3.04
C ALA A 258 21.19 -2.18 -3.06
N LEU A 259 22.27 -2.15 -2.31
CA LEU A 259 23.03 -0.96 -1.98
C LEU A 259 24.32 -0.89 -2.81
N GLN A 260 24.48 -1.82 -3.76
CA GLN A 260 25.61 -1.93 -4.69
C GLN A 260 26.98 -1.83 -4.00
N PHE A 261 27.12 -2.38 -2.78
CA PHE A 261 28.39 -2.40 -2.07
C PHE A 261 28.97 -3.81 -2.02
N LYS A 262 30.30 -3.88 -1.96
CA LYS A 262 31.01 -5.14 -1.73
C LYS A 262 30.83 -5.58 -0.29
N ALA A 263 30.20 -6.73 -0.12
CA ALA A 263 30.01 -7.39 1.17
C ALA A 263 30.80 -8.71 1.28
N ASP A 264 31.84 -8.88 0.46
CA ASP A 264 32.67 -10.09 0.42
C ASP A 264 33.21 -10.43 1.83
N ASP A 265 33.64 -9.40 2.59
CA ASP A 265 34.13 -9.57 3.95
C ASP A 265 33.05 -10.03 4.94
N LEU A 266 31.79 -9.58 4.77
CA LEU A 266 30.67 -10.01 5.61
C LEU A 266 30.25 -11.45 5.26
N GLN A 267 30.30 -11.81 3.98
CA GLN A 267 30.07 -13.17 3.50
C GLN A 267 31.12 -14.14 4.02
N ASP A 268 32.39 -13.76 3.96
CA ASP A 268 33.48 -14.56 4.51
C ASP A 268 33.33 -14.73 6.03
N ARG A 269 33.02 -13.64 6.75
CA ARG A 269 32.79 -13.69 8.20
C ARG A 269 31.64 -14.62 8.57
N ILE A 270 30.47 -14.51 7.94
CA ILE A 270 29.34 -15.38 8.31
C ILE A 270 29.61 -16.85 7.96
N THR A 271 30.35 -17.10 6.87
CA THR A 271 30.77 -18.45 6.47
C THR A 271 31.78 -19.04 7.46
N ASP A 272 32.75 -18.24 7.91
CA ASP A 272 33.72 -18.62 8.94
C ASP A 272 33.03 -18.97 10.26
N VAL A 273 32.11 -18.13 10.75
CA VAL A 273 31.36 -18.40 11.98
C VAL A 273 30.53 -19.69 11.85
N ALA A 274 29.84 -19.89 10.72
CA ALA A 274 29.06 -21.11 10.47
C ALA A 274 29.95 -22.37 10.43
N SER A 275 31.12 -22.29 9.79
CA SER A 275 32.05 -23.42 9.71
C SER A 275 32.66 -23.76 11.07
N LYS A 276 33.08 -22.76 11.85
CA LYS A 276 33.58 -22.93 13.23
C LYS A 276 32.52 -23.56 14.13
N PHE A 277 31.27 -23.11 14.01
CA PHE A 277 30.16 -23.68 14.78
C PHE A 277 29.91 -25.14 14.40
N ARG A 278 29.83 -25.48 13.10
CA ARG A 278 29.68 -26.87 12.66
C ARG A 278 30.83 -27.75 13.15
N LYS A 279 32.08 -27.28 13.03
CA LYS A 279 33.27 -28.01 13.51
C LYS A 279 33.20 -28.26 15.02
N ARG A 280 32.76 -27.27 15.80
CA ARG A 280 32.60 -27.38 17.26
C ARG A 280 31.48 -28.36 17.66
N MET A 281 30.39 -28.42 16.90
CA MET A 281 29.18 -29.17 17.28
C MET A 281 29.07 -30.56 16.66
N LEU A 282 29.64 -30.77 15.47
CA LEU A 282 29.49 -31.99 14.67
C LEU A 282 30.82 -32.73 14.42
N GLY A 283 31.96 -32.15 14.84
CA GLY A 283 33.30 -32.67 14.51
C GLY A 283 33.73 -32.34 13.07
N GLU A 284 34.97 -32.67 12.73
CA GLU A 284 35.49 -32.51 11.35
C GLU A 284 34.83 -33.50 10.39
N LEU A 285 33.69 -33.11 9.83
CA LEU A 285 33.27 -33.60 8.53
C LEU A 285 33.66 -32.56 7.49
N GLU A 286 34.61 -32.92 6.63
CA GLU A 286 35.00 -32.15 5.46
C GLU A 286 33.77 -31.84 4.59
N LEU A 287 33.64 -30.59 4.18
CA LEU A 287 32.59 -30.16 3.26
C LEU A 287 32.88 -30.70 1.85
N PRO A 288 31.87 -31.16 1.10
CA PRO A 288 31.96 -31.08 -0.36
C PRO A 288 32.09 -29.60 -0.72
N GLU A 289 33.09 -29.27 -1.54
CA GLU A 289 33.41 -27.91 -1.95
C GLU A 289 32.14 -27.14 -2.32
N ALA A 290 31.93 -26.01 -1.63
CA ALA A 290 30.86 -25.10 -1.95
C ALA A 290 30.98 -24.69 -3.43
N HIS A 291 29.89 -24.84 -4.18
CA HIS A 291 29.78 -24.28 -5.51
C HIS A 291 30.21 -22.81 -5.46
N LYS A 292 31.36 -22.53 -6.09
CA LYS A 292 31.80 -21.18 -6.40
C LYS A 292 30.58 -20.43 -6.95
N PRO A 293 30.17 -19.29 -6.38
CA PRO A 293 29.12 -18.49 -7.00
C PRO A 293 29.58 -18.20 -8.43
N ALA A 294 28.74 -18.56 -9.39
CA ALA A 294 28.98 -18.26 -10.79
C ALA A 294 29.36 -16.78 -10.86
N THR A 295 30.53 -16.50 -11.42
CA THR A 295 31.02 -15.15 -11.64
C THR A 295 29.86 -14.33 -12.19
N PRO A 296 29.44 -13.24 -11.53
CA PRO A 296 28.37 -12.41 -12.07
C PRO A 296 28.79 -12.05 -13.49
N ALA A 297 27.93 -12.38 -14.46
CA ALA A 297 28.19 -12.11 -15.86
C ALA A 297 28.65 -10.65 -15.96
N PRO A 298 29.74 -10.36 -16.70
CA PRO A 298 30.21 -9.00 -16.84
C PRO A 298 29.04 -8.13 -17.25
N VAL A 299 28.76 -7.11 -16.44
CA VAL A 299 27.78 -6.08 -16.77
C VAL A 299 28.24 -5.52 -18.11
N ILE A 300 27.55 -5.92 -19.18
CA ILE A 300 27.76 -5.38 -20.51
C ILE A 300 27.43 -3.90 -20.35
N PRO A 301 28.39 -2.97 -20.52
CA PRO A 301 28.06 -1.56 -20.56
C PRO A 301 27.04 -1.39 -21.68
N ILE A 302 25.87 -0.84 -21.35
CA ILE A 302 24.88 -0.42 -22.33
C ILE A 302 25.53 0.71 -23.13
N THR A 303 26.33 0.36 -24.13
CA THR A 303 26.69 1.27 -25.19
C THR A 303 25.40 1.60 -25.91
N SER A 304 25.07 2.89 -25.97
CA SER A 304 23.93 3.40 -26.71
C SER A 304 23.97 2.88 -28.15
N ALA A 305 23.19 1.84 -28.42
CA ALA A 305 22.90 1.43 -29.78
C ALA A 305 21.99 2.52 -30.36
N ARG A 306 22.59 3.31 -31.24
CA ARG A 306 21.96 4.21 -32.20
C ARG A 306 20.75 3.48 -32.79
N ALA A 307 19.56 3.98 -32.50
CA ALA A 307 18.33 3.54 -33.12
C ALA A 307 18.46 3.74 -34.63
N GLU A 308 18.48 2.64 -35.38
CA GLU A 308 18.16 2.67 -36.80
C GLU A 308 16.70 3.09 -36.92
N GLU A 309 16.52 4.14 -37.71
CA GLU A 309 15.27 4.79 -38.05
C GLU A 309 14.40 3.80 -38.84
N GLN A 310 13.52 3.06 -38.14
CA GLN A 310 12.40 2.39 -38.79
C GLN A 310 11.35 3.46 -39.13
N THR A 311 11.39 3.91 -40.38
CA THR A 311 10.34 4.72 -40.99
C THR A 311 9.01 3.98 -40.90
N ALA A 312 8.02 4.63 -40.26
CA ALA A 312 6.64 4.16 -40.21
C ALA A 312 6.07 4.00 -41.64
N PRO A 313 5.20 2.99 -41.88
CA PRO A 313 4.51 2.85 -43.15
C PRO A 313 3.64 4.08 -43.43
N SER A 314 3.56 4.47 -44.70
CA SER A 314 2.81 5.65 -45.10
C SER A 314 1.30 5.40 -44.96
N VAL A 315 0.52 6.47 -44.84
CA VAL A 315 -0.95 6.41 -44.74
C VAL A 315 -1.57 5.69 -45.97
N ASP A 316 -0.89 5.71 -47.11
CA ASP A 316 -1.34 5.01 -48.32
C ASP A 316 -1.21 3.49 -48.22
N ASP A 317 -0.22 2.98 -47.47
CA ASP A 317 -0.06 1.54 -47.22
C ASP A 317 -1.18 1.00 -46.33
N ILE A 318 -1.64 1.80 -45.36
CA ILE A 318 -2.74 1.45 -44.46
C ILE A 318 -4.09 1.49 -45.18
N MET A 319 -4.27 2.41 -46.13
CA MET A 319 -5.50 2.52 -46.92
C MET A 319 -5.70 1.37 -47.92
N SER A 320 -4.63 0.70 -48.36
CA SER A 320 -4.73 -0.47 -49.25
C SER A 320 -5.20 -1.77 -48.55
N MET A 321 -5.17 -1.84 -47.22
CA MET A 321 -5.54 -3.04 -46.46
C MET A 321 -7.02 -3.06 -46.02
N ILE A 322 -7.81 -2.03 -46.34
CA ILE A 322 -9.21 -1.87 -45.92
C ILE A 322 -10.21 -2.09 -47.09
N GLY A 323 -9.76 -2.63 -48.23
CA GLY A 323 -10.63 -2.96 -49.36
C GLY A 323 -11.14 -4.40 -49.35
N GLU A 324 -12.44 -4.55 -49.62
CA GLU A 324 -13.19 -5.79 -49.96
C GLU A 324 -13.84 -6.57 -48.81
N ALA A 325 -15.01 -6.08 -48.40
CA ALA A 325 -16.11 -6.92 -47.93
C ALA A 325 -17.41 -6.38 -48.55
N ASP A 326 -17.61 -6.68 -49.83
CA ASP A 326 -18.89 -6.52 -50.52
C ASP A 326 -19.80 -7.74 -50.24
N ASP A 327 -21.07 -7.39 -50.02
CA ASP A 327 -22.29 -8.08 -50.44
C ASP A 327 -22.50 -9.56 -50.10
N GLU A 328 -23.41 -9.81 -49.14
CA GLU A 328 -24.58 -10.66 -49.39
C GLU A 328 -25.60 -10.53 -48.24
N VAL A 329 -26.66 -9.74 -48.47
CA VAL A 329 -27.93 -9.88 -47.72
C VAL A 329 -29.00 -10.28 -48.73
N GLY A 330 -29.33 -11.56 -48.72
CA GLY A 330 -30.42 -12.15 -49.49
C GLY A 330 -31.39 -12.92 -48.58
N PHE A 331 -32.62 -12.40 -48.55
CA PHE A 331 -33.90 -13.00 -48.13
C PHE A 331 -34.19 -13.26 -46.64
#